data_AF-A0A3N5T4T3-F1
#
_entry.id   AF-A0A3N5T4T3-F1
#
_cell.length_a   1.000
_cell.length_b   1.000
_cell.length_c   1.000
_cell.angle_alpha   90.00
_cell.angle_beta   90.00
_cell.angle_gamma   90.00
#
_symmetry.space_group_name_H-M   'P 1'
#
loop_
_entity.id
_entity.type
_entity.pdbx_description
1 polymer ?
#
loop_
_entity_poly.entity_id
_entity_poly.type
_entity_poly.pdbx_seq_one_letter_code
_entity_poly.pdbx_strand_id
1 'polypeptide(L)'
;ANTSKVVAAAGATPTTMPMLETYDALKRGLADGVLLPIETLKGWKFGEVCKYTYINHGNAYGNGFFIAMNKEKWNSFPKDIQQIIDKLNEEWFEKQAKLWNDMDDEGRDFAMKTGQKIVNATP
;
A
#
# COMPACT_ATOMS: atom_id res chain seq x y z
N ALA A 1 -13.03 6.50 -1.27
CA ALA A 1 -12.20 5.32 -1.57
C ALA A 1 -12.90 4.06 -1.05
N ASN A 2 -12.78 2.93 -1.73
CA ASN A 2 -13.44 1.67 -1.31
C ASN A 2 -13.04 1.24 0.12
N THR A 3 -11.85 1.63 0.57
CA THR A 3 -11.30 1.39 1.90
C THR A 3 -12.16 1.97 3.04
N SER A 4 -12.74 3.18 2.89
CA SER A 4 -13.59 3.77 3.93
C SER A 4 -14.85 2.94 4.20
N LYS A 5 -15.39 2.28 3.16
CA LYS A 5 -16.55 1.37 3.31
C LYS A 5 -16.17 0.08 4.03
N VAL A 6 -14.97 -0.44 3.81
CA VAL A 6 -14.44 -1.62 4.52
C VAL A 6 -14.30 -1.30 6.01
N VAL A 7 -13.71 -0.14 6.34
CA VAL A 7 -13.56 0.32 7.74
C VAL A 7 -14.93 0.50 8.42
N ALA A 8 -15.89 1.13 7.73
CA ALA A 8 -17.25 1.28 8.25
C ALA A 8 -17.97 -0.06 8.43
N ALA A 9 -17.81 -1.01 7.49
CA ALA A 9 -18.38 -2.34 7.59
C ALA A 9 -17.79 -3.17 8.75
N ALA A 10 -16.54 -2.88 9.14
CA ALA A 10 -15.90 -3.44 10.33
C ALA A 10 -16.33 -2.76 11.65
N GLY A 11 -17.24 -1.78 11.60
CA GLY A 11 -17.78 -1.08 12.77
C GLY A 11 -16.94 0.10 13.27
N ALA A 12 -15.93 0.53 12.51
CA ALA A 12 -15.10 1.69 12.84
C ALA A 12 -15.55 2.96 12.10
N THR A 13 -15.10 4.13 12.57
CA THR A 13 -15.39 5.42 11.94
C THR A 13 -14.23 5.81 11.01
N PRO A 14 -14.40 5.82 9.68
CA PRO A 14 -13.32 6.16 8.76
C PRO A 14 -13.07 7.68 8.73
N THR A 15 -11.78 8.05 8.83
CA THR A 15 -11.30 9.41 8.58
C THR A 15 -10.22 9.36 7.51
N THR A 16 -10.30 10.27 6.53
CA THR A 16 -9.27 10.41 5.49
C THR A 16 -8.34 11.56 5.84
N MET A 17 -7.04 11.33 5.78
CA MET A 17 -6.02 12.35 5.99
C MET A 17 -4.83 12.12 5.04
N PRO A 18 -4.01 13.15 4.76
CA PRO A 18 -2.77 13.00 4.02
C PRO A 18 -1.83 11.99 4.68
N MET A 19 -1.10 11.21 3.86
CA MET A 19 -0.17 10.18 4.35
C MET A 19 0.89 10.76 5.30
N LEU A 20 1.41 11.95 4.97
CA LEU A 20 2.41 12.67 5.77
C LEU A 20 1.91 13.07 7.16
N GLU A 21 0.61 13.28 7.32
CA GLU A 21 -0.01 13.65 8.60
C GLU A 21 -0.41 12.42 9.43
N THR A 22 -0.47 11.25 8.79
CA THR A 22 -0.98 10.02 9.40
C THR A 22 -0.08 9.53 10.54
N TYR A 23 1.24 9.67 10.43
CA TYR A 23 2.17 9.27 11.50
C TYR A 23 1.90 10.04 12.80
N ASP A 24 1.81 11.37 12.70
CA ASP A 24 1.54 12.23 13.85
C ASP A 24 0.14 12.00 14.41
N ALA A 25 -0.85 11.75 13.54
CA ALA A 25 -2.20 11.40 13.97
C ALA A 25 -2.25 10.11 14.77
N LEU A 26 -1.54 9.05 14.33
CA LEU A 26 -1.41 7.79 15.06
C LEU A 26 -0.66 8.00 16.38
N LYS A 27 0.47 8.70 16.34
CA LYS A 27 1.31 8.97 17.52
C LYS A 27 0.58 9.76 18.61
N ARG A 28 -0.25 10.73 18.22
CA ARG A 28 -1.03 11.58 19.14
C ARG A 28 -2.38 10.96 19.53
N GLY A 29 -2.73 9.80 18.96
CA GLY A 29 -4.02 9.16 19.22
C GLY A 29 -5.23 9.89 18.61
N LEU A 30 -5.02 10.69 17.57
CA LEU A 30 -6.11 11.27 16.77
C LEU A 30 -6.77 10.20 15.88
N ALA A 31 -6.00 9.17 15.51
CA ALA A 31 -6.48 7.97 14.85
C ALA A 31 -5.98 6.73 15.61
N ASP A 32 -6.85 5.72 15.77
CA ASP A 32 -6.52 4.48 16.47
C ASP A 32 -5.76 3.46 15.62
N GLY A 33 -5.81 3.63 14.29
CA GLY A 33 -5.20 2.71 13.34
C GLY A 33 -5.36 3.19 11.90
N VAL A 34 -4.79 2.42 10.98
CA VAL A 34 -4.77 2.75 9.55
C VAL A 34 -4.95 1.49 8.71
N LEU A 35 -5.64 1.60 7.58
CA LEU A 35 -5.83 0.52 6.61
C LEU A 35 -4.94 0.76 5.38
N LEU A 36 -3.76 0.15 5.37
CA LEU A 36 -2.73 0.30 4.33
C LEU A 36 -1.95 -1.02 4.11
N PRO A 37 -1.17 -1.13 3.01
CA PRO A 37 -0.26 -2.25 2.78
C PRO A 37 0.83 -2.37 3.85
N ILE A 38 1.47 -3.54 3.93
CA ILE A 38 2.44 -3.88 4.99
C ILE A 38 3.74 -3.08 4.86
N GLU A 39 4.17 -2.76 3.63
CA GLU A 39 5.37 -1.96 3.37
C GLU A 39 5.38 -0.63 4.14
N THR A 40 4.21 -0.05 4.37
CA THR A 40 4.04 1.23 5.09
C THR A 40 4.53 1.19 6.54
N LEU A 41 4.60 0.00 7.16
CA LEU A 41 5.14 -0.17 8.51
C LEU A 41 6.60 0.29 8.59
N LYS A 42 7.38 0.07 7.52
CA LYS A 42 8.76 0.56 7.39
C LYS A 42 8.82 1.88 6.62
N GLY A 43 8.21 1.95 5.43
CA GLY A 43 8.29 3.10 4.52
C GLY A 43 7.81 4.41 5.15
N TRP A 44 6.74 4.34 5.94
CA TRP A 44 6.18 5.47 6.68
C TRP A 44 6.43 5.40 8.18
N LYS A 45 7.23 4.42 8.63
CA LYS A 45 7.55 4.18 10.04
C LYS A 45 6.31 3.95 10.92
N PHE A 46 5.18 3.56 10.35
CA PHE A 46 3.99 3.29 11.15
C PHE A 46 4.20 2.17 12.16
N GLY A 47 5.21 1.30 11.93
CA GLY A 47 5.55 0.29 12.90
C GLY A 47 6.18 0.79 14.20
N GLU A 48 6.53 2.07 14.31
CA GLU A 48 6.97 2.70 15.56
C GLU A 48 5.80 3.18 16.43
N VAL A 49 4.64 3.42 15.82
CA VAL A 49 3.47 4.05 16.47
C VAL A 49 2.26 3.12 16.55
N CYS A 50 2.18 2.11 15.69
CA CYS A 50 1.21 1.03 15.77
C CYS A 50 1.72 -0.11 16.66
N LYS A 51 0.82 -0.72 17.45
CA LYS A 51 1.15 -1.86 18.34
C LYS A 51 0.73 -3.21 17.77
N TYR A 52 -0.24 -3.21 16.88
CA TYR A 52 -0.86 -4.40 16.30
C TYR A 52 -0.98 -4.22 14.80
N THR A 53 -0.71 -5.29 14.05
CA THR A 53 -1.00 -5.38 12.61
C THR A 53 -1.97 -6.54 12.40
N TYR A 54 -3.11 -6.27 11.77
CA TYR A 54 -4.08 -7.30 11.41
C TYR A 54 -4.01 -7.56 9.91
N ILE A 55 -3.61 -8.78 9.53
CA ILE A 55 -3.47 -9.21 8.14
C ILE A 55 -4.73 -9.97 7.74
N ASN A 56 -5.43 -9.48 6.73
CA ASN A 56 -6.57 -10.17 6.14
C ASN A 56 -6.50 -10.07 4.62
N HIS A 57 -6.21 -11.18 3.95
CA HIS A 57 -6.09 -11.24 2.50
C HIS A 57 -7.44 -11.17 1.76
N GLY A 58 -8.56 -11.47 2.43
CA GLY A 58 -9.90 -11.46 1.85
C GLY A 58 -10.57 -10.08 1.83
N ASN A 59 -10.13 -9.15 2.69
CA ASN A 59 -10.57 -7.75 2.69
C ASN A 59 -9.40 -6.75 2.61
N ALA A 60 -8.26 -7.24 2.12
CA ALA A 60 -7.01 -6.48 2.05
C ALA A 60 -7.18 -5.16 1.30
N TYR A 61 -6.26 -4.24 1.58
CA TYR A 61 -6.06 -3.05 0.77
C TYR A 61 -5.84 -3.44 -0.70
N GLY A 62 -6.85 -3.25 -1.54
CA GLY A 62 -6.86 -3.68 -2.94
C GLY A 62 -6.64 -2.56 -3.95
N ASN A 63 -6.05 -1.42 -3.54
CA ASN A 63 -5.79 -0.35 -4.50
C ASN A 63 -4.52 -0.69 -5.30
N GLY A 64 -4.64 -0.70 -6.63
CA GLY A 64 -3.51 -0.81 -7.55
C GLY A 64 -2.93 0.57 -7.87
N PHE A 65 -1.61 0.64 -7.94
CA PHE A 65 -0.92 1.79 -8.53
C PHE A 65 -0.79 1.56 -10.04
N PHE A 66 -0.94 2.63 -10.82
CA PHE A 66 -0.80 2.59 -12.26
C PHE A 66 0.06 3.75 -12.74
N ILE A 67 0.82 3.49 -13.80
CA ILE A 67 1.53 4.52 -14.55
C ILE A 67 0.66 4.85 -15.74
N ALA A 68 0.33 6.13 -15.90
CA ALA A 68 -0.52 6.61 -16.99
C ALA A 68 0.25 7.56 -17.91
N MET A 69 -0.07 7.52 -19.20
CA MET A 69 0.44 8.44 -20.21
C MET A 69 -0.72 9.13 -20.92
N ASN A 70 -0.54 10.40 -21.27
CA ASN A 70 -1.48 11.12 -22.12
C ASN A 70 -1.59 10.43 -23.50
N LYS A 71 -2.83 10.23 -23.98
CA LYS A 71 -3.11 9.48 -25.20
C LYS A 71 -2.62 10.17 -26.48
N GLU A 72 -2.72 11.50 -26.56
CA GLU A 72 -2.21 12.26 -27.71
C GLU A 72 -0.69 12.17 -27.79
N LYS A 73 -0.03 12.26 -26.63
CA LYS A 73 1.42 12.10 -26.57
C LYS A 73 1.86 10.70 -27.00
N TRP A 74 1.18 9.66 -26.51
CA TRP A 74 1.41 8.28 -26.94
C TRP A 74 1.27 8.13 -28.47
N ASN A 75 0.18 8.64 -29.03
CA ASN A 75 -0.09 8.57 -30.47
C ASN A 75 0.91 9.37 -31.32
N SER A 76 1.59 10.38 -30.74
CA SER A 76 2.63 11.14 -31.44
C SER A 76 3.95 10.38 -31.61
N PHE A 77 4.14 9.27 -30.88
CA PHE A 77 5.35 8.48 -31.00
C PHE A 77 5.35 7.59 -32.24
N PRO A 78 6.51 7.42 -32.91
CA PRO A 78 6.72 6.37 -33.90
C PRO A 78 6.36 4.97 -33.37
N LYS A 79 5.94 4.07 -34.28
CA LYS A 79 5.47 2.72 -33.90
C LYS A 79 6.55 1.87 -33.21
N ASP A 80 7.81 2.00 -33.61
CA ASP A 80 8.94 1.32 -32.99
C ASP A 80 9.13 1.74 -31.53
N ILE A 81 8.94 3.04 -31.23
CA ILE A 81 9.00 3.54 -29.84
C ILE A 81 7.83 3.02 -29.01
N GLN A 82 6.62 3.01 -29.57
CA GLN A 82 5.46 2.42 -28.88
C GLN A 82 5.71 0.95 -28.52
N GLN A 83 6.22 0.16 -29.47
CA GLN A 83 6.55 -1.25 -29.26
C GLN A 83 7.63 -1.46 -28.20
N ILE A 84 8.65 -0.60 -28.14
CA ILE A 84 9.67 -0.65 -27.09
C ILE A 84 9.03 -0.42 -25.72
N ILE A 85 8.15 0.58 -25.59
CA ILE A 85 7.48 0.88 -24.32
C ILE A 85 6.57 -0.28 -23.88
N ASP A 86 5.80 -0.86 -24.81
CA ASP A 86 4.94 -2.02 -24.50
C ASP A 86 5.77 -3.22 -23.99
N LYS A 87 6.88 -3.53 -24.66
CA LYS A 87 7.79 -4.60 -24.23
C LYS A 87 8.40 -4.32 -22.86
N LEU A 88 8.76 -3.06 -22.58
CA LEU A 88 9.24 -2.66 -21.26
C LEU A 88 8.15 -2.85 -20.20
N ASN A 89 6.90 -2.48 -20.49
CA ASN A 89 5.81 -2.66 -19.54
C ASN A 89 5.63 -4.13 -19.14
N GLU A 90 5.71 -5.06 -20.10
CA GLU A 90 5.66 -6.50 -19.82
C GLU A 90 6.83 -6.96 -18.93
N GLU A 91 8.05 -6.53 -19.23
CA GLU A 91 9.24 -6.88 -18.45
C GLU A 91 9.20 -6.32 -17.02
N TRP A 92 8.68 -5.10 -16.87
CA TRP A 92 8.62 -4.41 -15.58
C TRP A 92 7.48 -4.87 -14.69
N PHE A 93 6.45 -5.53 -15.23
CA PHE A 93 5.33 -6.05 -14.45
C PHE A 93 5.81 -6.99 -13.33
N GLU A 94 6.56 -8.04 -13.69
CA GLU A 94 7.09 -9.02 -12.73
C GLU A 94 8.08 -8.39 -11.75
N LYS A 95 8.92 -7.46 -12.24
CA LYS A 95 9.90 -6.75 -11.41
C LYS A 95 9.22 -5.89 -10.35
N GLN A 96 8.16 -5.18 -10.73
CA GLN A 96 7.41 -4.33 -9.81
C GLN A 96 6.61 -5.16 -8.81
N ALA A 97 6.01 -6.27 -9.25
CA ALA A 97 5.32 -7.21 -8.35
C ALA A 97 6.29 -7.78 -7.31
N LYS A 98 7.48 -8.22 -7.75
CA LYS A 98 8.52 -8.69 -6.82
C LYS A 98 8.97 -7.60 -5.85
N LEU A 99 9.20 -6.37 -6.35
CA LEU A 99 9.61 -5.25 -5.51
C LEU A 99 8.59 -4.98 -4.39
N TRP A 100 7.30 -4.96 -4.70
CA TRP A 100 6.27 -4.77 -3.69
C TRP A 100 6.24 -5.89 -2.65
N ASN A 101 6.41 -7.15 -3.07
CA ASN A 101 6.49 -8.27 -2.13
C ASN A 101 7.73 -8.15 -1.22
N ASP A 102 8.89 -7.79 -1.78
CA ASP A 102 10.12 -7.59 -1.01
C ASP A 102 9.94 -6.44 0.01
N MET A 103 9.25 -5.36 -0.38
CA MET A 103 8.93 -4.24 0.51
C MET A 103 7.95 -4.63 1.63
N ASP A 104 6.95 -5.46 1.34
CA ASP A 104 6.04 -6.00 2.34
C ASP A 104 6.78 -6.91 3.34
N ASP A 105 7.70 -7.76 2.87
CA ASP A 105 8.56 -8.59 3.73
C ASP A 105 9.43 -7.71 4.64
N GLU A 106 10.06 -6.67 4.09
CA GLU A 106 10.84 -5.70 4.88
C GLU A 106 9.98 -4.95 5.90
N GLY A 107 8.75 -4.58 5.53
CA GLY A 107 7.78 -3.94 6.41
C GLY A 107 7.39 -4.83 7.58
N ARG A 108 7.14 -6.12 7.30
CA ARG A 108 6.85 -7.15 8.30
C ARG A 108 8.02 -7.36 9.26
N ASP A 109 9.23 -7.49 8.72
CA ASP A 109 10.44 -7.68 9.52
C ASP A 109 10.73 -6.48 10.43
N PHE A 110 10.53 -5.26 9.91
CA PHE A 110 10.63 -4.05 10.71
C PHE A 110 9.61 -4.06 11.85
N ALA A 111 8.35 -4.38 11.55
CA ALA A 111 7.29 -4.44 12.55
C ALA A 111 7.56 -5.45 13.68
N MET A 112 8.08 -6.63 13.34
CA MET A 112 8.46 -7.64 14.34
C MET A 112 9.62 -7.14 15.22
N LYS A 113 10.60 -6.44 14.64
CA LYS A 113 11.72 -5.85 15.40
C LYS A 113 11.29 -4.71 16.32
N THR A 114 10.23 -3.97 15.99
CA THR A 114 9.66 -2.93 16.85
C THR A 114 8.71 -3.48 17.93
N GLY A 115 8.55 -4.80 18.01
CA GLY A 115 7.74 -5.46 19.04
C GLY A 115 6.24 -5.47 18.75
N GLN A 116 5.83 -5.18 17.51
CA GLN A 116 4.43 -5.29 17.13
C GLN A 116 3.94 -6.73 17.12
N LYS A 117 2.65 -6.90 17.42
CA LYS A 117 1.96 -8.18 17.28
C LYS A 117 1.25 -8.26 15.95
N ILE A 118 1.65 -9.23 15.13
CA ILE A 118 0.99 -9.52 13.85
C ILE A 118 -0.06 -10.62 14.09
N VAL A 119 -1.30 -10.33 13.73
CA VAL A 119 -2.45 -11.24 13.83
C VAL A 119 -2.99 -11.48 12.43
N ASN A 120 -3.18 -12.74 12.06
CA ASN A 120 -3.81 -13.09 10.78
C ASN A 120 -5.31 -13.34 10.99
N ALA A 121 -6.13 -12.92 10.04
CA ALA A 121 -7.52 -13.32 9.96
C ALA A 121 -7.63 -14.85 9.87
N THR A 122 -8.57 -15.41 10.61
CA THR A 122 -8.96 -16.82 10.43
C THR A 122 -9.71 -16.98 9.10
N PRO A 123 -9.60 -18.14 8.43
CA PRO A 123 -10.36 -18.44 7.21
C PRO A 123 -11.88 -18.25 7.37
#